data_AF-A0A642VC02-F1
#
_entry.id   AF-A0A642VC02-F1
#
_cell.length_a   1.000
_cell.length_b   1.000
_cell.length_c   1.000
_cell.angle_alpha   90.00
_cell.angle_beta   90.00
_cell.angle_gamma   90.00
#
_symmetry.space_group_name_H-M   'P 1'
#
loop_
_entity.id
_entity.type
_entity.pdbx_description
1 polymer ?
#
loop_
_entity_poly.entity_id
_entity_poly.type
_entity_poly.pdbx_seq_one_letter_code
_entity_poly.pdbx_strand_id
1 'polypeptide(L)'
;MSVIHELEVNNEGTRLYVAVEKTVQLYNLENGKVISAYTFEDKPKTNGQQGSADGAHVDNLTLTEDEKYLIATVNEGKYALVLDSTDLNLVSKRSFPKRPSAVDSTKDKEKLILADKFGDVYGVPLTGTDAVLTEGTEDSKIEPMLGHVSMLVDIKAVQRDNGKQYIITADRDEHIRVTRYPQTYVIERWLFGHTEFVSVIETLPWNPHQLVSAGGDDFVAHWDWTTGELLETFCIRPLVEQYLNESHDPVKRSDSKREITVSQLLPINNQLIVLCENTPCLLQFQFDSNNKLSHLSTFNLDHPIISVTAYKNTLYISVEDPGAPLLTATINSDNISKSDKQLTPDLPDSTNPVPLYNLKQLRKRGEF
;
A
#
# COMPACT_ATOMS: atom_id res chain seq x y z
N MET A 1 15.11 16.34 9.60
CA MET A 1 15.27 14.89 9.41
C MET A 1 14.12 14.38 8.55
N SER A 2 14.36 13.33 7.77
CA SER A 2 13.31 12.71 6.95
C SER A 2 12.35 11.90 7.83
N VAL A 3 11.15 11.59 7.32
CA VAL A 3 10.16 10.72 7.98
C VAL A 3 10.09 9.41 7.20
N ILE A 4 9.98 8.28 7.91
CA ILE A 4 9.69 6.99 7.29
C ILE A 4 8.25 6.98 6.83
N HIS A 5 8.03 6.85 5.53
CA HIS A 5 6.70 6.89 4.95
C HIS A 5 6.15 5.53 4.52
N GLU A 6 6.99 4.49 4.45
CA GLU A 6 6.54 3.13 4.13
C GLU A 6 7.40 2.05 4.81
N LEU A 7 6.76 0.96 5.21
CA LEU A 7 7.36 -0.16 5.89
C LEU A 7 6.93 -1.48 5.26
N GLU A 8 7.86 -2.40 5.10
CA GLU A 8 7.58 -3.78 4.69
C GLU A 8 8.48 -4.74 5.49
N VAL A 9 7.96 -5.88 5.92
CA VAL A 9 8.72 -6.87 6.71
C VAL A 9 8.62 -8.24 6.05
N ASN A 10 9.70 -9.01 6.10
CA ASN A 10 9.69 -10.36 5.56
C ASN A 10 8.98 -11.36 6.49
N ASN A 11 8.57 -12.49 5.93
CA ASN A 11 7.84 -13.59 6.55
C ASN A 11 8.67 -14.34 7.59
N GLU A 12 9.99 -14.14 7.66
CA GLU A 12 10.83 -14.65 8.74
C GLU A 12 11.02 -13.64 9.88
N GLY A 13 10.65 -12.37 9.69
CA GLY A 13 10.84 -11.30 10.66
C GLY A 13 12.29 -10.98 10.97
N THR A 14 13.18 -11.25 10.02
CA THR A 14 14.62 -11.01 10.13
C THR A 14 15.03 -9.72 9.43
N ARG A 15 14.22 -9.26 8.47
CA ARG A 15 14.49 -8.11 7.61
C ARG A 15 13.32 -7.14 7.59
N LEU A 16 13.63 -5.86 7.74
CA LEU A 16 12.68 -4.76 7.61
C LEU A 16 13.15 -3.82 6.50
N TYR A 17 12.27 -3.52 5.57
CA TYR A 17 12.47 -2.56 4.49
C TYR A 17 11.75 -1.27 4.83
N VAL A 18 12.43 -0.17 4.60
CA VAL A 18 11.99 1.16 5.04
C VAL A 18 12.16 2.13 3.87
N ALA A 19 11.07 2.75 3.43
CA ALA A 19 11.14 3.84 2.44
C ALA A 19 11.23 5.20 3.14
N VAL A 20 12.21 5.99 2.72
CA VAL A 20 12.46 7.35 3.20
C VAL A 20 12.89 8.20 2.01
N GLU A 21 12.03 9.13 1.62
CA GLU A 21 12.25 9.97 0.42
C GLU A 21 12.66 9.12 -0.80
N LYS A 22 13.90 9.26 -1.28
CA LYS A 22 14.44 8.57 -2.46
C LYS A 22 15.12 7.24 -2.16
N THR A 23 15.14 6.82 -0.89
CA THR A 23 15.96 5.72 -0.42
C THR A 23 15.09 4.61 0.14
N VAL A 24 15.43 3.37 -0.20
CA VAL A 24 15.00 2.18 0.52
C VAL A 24 16.16 1.71 1.38
N GLN A 25 15.92 1.52 2.68
CA GLN A 25 16.90 0.96 3.62
C GLN A 25 16.45 -0.43 4.06
N LEU A 26 17.40 -1.36 4.13
CA LEU A 26 17.17 -2.72 4.63
C LEU A 26 17.83 -2.86 6.00
N TYR A 27 17.05 -3.23 7.01
CA TYR A 27 17.48 -3.44 8.38
C TYR A 27 17.49 -4.91 8.75
N ASN A 28 18.49 -5.32 9.52
CA ASN A 28 18.46 -6.57 10.27
C ASN A 28 17.69 -6.35 11.58
N LEU A 29 16.58 -7.06 11.79
CA LEU A 29 15.74 -6.91 12.97
C LEU A 29 16.32 -7.52 14.26
N GLU A 30 17.28 -8.43 14.14
CA GLU A 30 17.98 -9.05 15.27
C GLU A 30 18.88 -8.04 15.98
N ASN A 31 19.69 -7.29 15.22
CA ASN A 31 20.67 -6.35 15.76
C ASN A 31 20.34 -4.86 15.52
N GLY A 32 19.29 -4.58 14.75
CA GLY A 32 18.78 -3.24 14.44
C GLY A 32 19.65 -2.41 13.50
N LYS A 33 20.64 -3.02 12.84
CA LYS A 33 21.56 -2.30 11.94
C LYS A 33 21.07 -2.35 10.50
N VAL A 34 21.40 -1.28 9.77
CA VAL A 34 21.28 -1.23 8.31
C VAL A 34 22.21 -2.27 7.70
N ILE A 35 21.67 -3.15 6.86
CA ILE A 35 22.41 -4.10 6.02
C ILE A 35 22.86 -3.38 4.75
N SER A 36 21.93 -2.70 4.08
CA SER A 36 22.17 -1.99 2.83
C SER A 36 21.13 -0.89 2.60
N ALA A 37 21.38 -0.04 1.62
CA ALA A 37 20.45 0.98 1.18
C ALA A 37 20.54 1.14 -0.34
N TYR A 38 19.40 1.41 -0.97
CA TYR A 38 19.32 1.77 -2.37
C TYR A 38 18.69 3.15 -2.51
N THR A 39 19.43 4.11 -3.07
CA THR A 39 18.93 5.45 -3.40
C THR A 39 18.87 5.59 -4.91
N PHE A 40 17.69 5.95 -5.44
CA PHE A 40 17.58 6.22 -6.87
C PHE A 40 18.08 7.62 -7.21
N GLU A 41 18.62 7.77 -8.42
CA GLU A 41 19.00 9.06 -8.97
C GLU A 41 17.90 9.62 -9.88
N ASP A 42 17.60 10.91 -9.73
CA ASP A 42 16.73 11.62 -10.66
C ASP A 42 17.40 11.74 -12.03
N LYS A 43 16.62 11.61 -13.11
CA LYS A 43 17.10 12.12 -14.39
C LYS A 43 17.23 13.64 -14.27
N PRO A 44 18.33 14.25 -14.77
CA PRO A 44 18.45 15.70 -14.78
C PRO A 44 17.26 16.31 -15.54
N LYS A 45 16.53 17.23 -14.89
CA LYS A 45 15.39 17.92 -15.50
C LYS A 45 15.88 18.67 -16.74
N THR A 46 15.35 18.34 -17.92
CA THR A 46 15.57 19.14 -19.12
C THR A 46 14.79 20.45 -19.02
N ASN A 47 15.38 21.55 -19.49
CA ASN A 47 14.81 22.90 -19.37
C ASN A 47 13.35 22.95 -19.83
N GLY A 48 12.43 23.27 -18.90
CA GLY A 48 11.00 23.47 -19.18
C GLY A 48 10.03 22.51 -18.49
N GLN A 49 10.49 21.42 -17.86
CA GLN A 49 9.62 20.56 -17.04
C GLN A 49 9.48 21.14 -15.62
N GLN A 50 8.31 21.71 -15.31
CA GLN A 50 7.89 21.91 -13.92
C GLN A 50 7.71 20.53 -13.29
N GLY A 51 8.59 20.16 -12.35
CA GLY A 51 8.38 18.98 -11.52
C GLY A 51 7.14 19.16 -10.64
N SER A 52 6.60 18.06 -10.11
CA SER A 52 5.52 18.17 -9.13
C SER A 52 6.05 18.84 -7.86
N ALA A 53 5.16 19.51 -7.11
CA ALA A 53 5.53 20.13 -5.83
C ALA A 53 6.04 19.11 -4.80
N ASP A 54 5.69 17.83 -4.98
CA ASP A 54 5.83 16.74 -4.02
C ASP A 54 7.21 16.06 -4.02
N GLY A 55 8.08 16.39 -4.98
CA GLY A 55 9.40 15.78 -5.13
C GLY A 55 9.37 14.29 -5.50
N ALA A 56 10.47 13.79 -6.05
CA ALA A 56 10.63 12.38 -6.34
C ALA A 56 10.86 11.57 -5.05
N HIS A 57 10.11 10.50 -4.84
CA HIS A 57 10.23 9.55 -3.74
C HIS A 57 9.83 8.13 -4.15
N VAL A 58 10.23 7.16 -3.32
CA VAL A 58 9.85 5.76 -3.42
C VAL A 58 8.43 5.58 -2.85
N ASP A 59 7.60 4.76 -3.49
CA ASP A 59 6.27 4.35 -3.00
C ASP A 59 6.03 2.87 -3.32
N ASN A 60 5.03 2.26 -2.68
CA ASN A 60 4.50 0.92 -2.99
C ASN A 60 5.55 -0.19 -2.83
N LEU A 61 6.18 -0.26 -1.65
CA LEU A 61 7.03 -1.38 -1.25
C LEU A 61 6.19 -2.66 -1.16
N THR A 62 6.62 -3.71 -1.87
CA THR A 62 6.00 -5.03 -1.75
C THR A 62 6.99 -6.14 -2.02
N LEU A 63 6.99 -7.19 -1.19
CA LEU A 63 7.79 -8.39 -1.43
C LEU A 63 7.10 -9.34 -2.42
N THR A 64 7.90 -10.00 -3.25
CA THR A 64 7.40 -11.15 -4.01
C THR A 64 7.00 -12.29 -3.08
N GLU A 65 6.11 -13.17 -3.53
CA GLU A 65 5.59 -14.27 -2.70
C GLU A 65 6.68 -15.20 -2.13
N ASP A 66 7.80 -15.36 -2.85
CA ASP A 66 8.98 -16.11 -2.38
C ASP A 66 10.01 -15.26 -1.65
N GLU A 67 9.71 -13.98 -1.43
CA GLU A 67 10.56 -12.96 -0.80
C GLU A 67 11.94 -12.82 -1.42
N LYS A 68 12.10 -13.25 -2.68
CA LYS A 68 13.38 -13.11 -3.38
C LYS A 68 13.64 -11.67 -3.80
N TYR A 69 12.58 -10.94 -4.15
CA TYR A 69 12.68 -9.57 -4.61
C TYR A 69 11.79 -8.64 -3.80
N LEU A 70 12.28 -7.42 -3.60
CA LEU A 70 11.48 -6.28 -3.17
C LEU A 70 11.15 -5.44 -4.41
N ILE A 71 9.87 -5.16 -4.60
CA ILE A 71 9.37 -4.28 -5.65
C ILE A 71 9.09 -2.92 -5.01
N ALA A 72 9.39 -1.85 -5.74
CA ALA A 72 9.05 -0.49 -5.36
C ALA A 72 8.73 0.34 -6.60
N THR A 73 8.03 1.45 -6.44
CA THR A 73 7.78 2.43 -7.49
C THR A 73 8.47 3.75 -7.18
N VAL A 74 8.74 4.54 -8.22
CA VAL A 74 9.19 5.92 -8.07
C VAL A 74 8.19 6.87 -8.70
N ASN A 75 7.68 7.74 -7.85
CA ASN A 75 6.47 8.50 -8.05
C ASN A 75 6.60 9.50 -9.24
N GLU A 76 7.70 10.24 -9.39
CA GLU A 76 7.97 11.12 -10.55
C GLU A 76 8.68 10.39 -11.69
N GLY A 77 9.29 9.25 -11.39
CA GLY A 77 10.11 8.49 -12.33
C GLY A 77 9.31 7.74 -13.40
N LYS A 78 8.02 7.48 -13.14
CA LYS A 78 7.17 6.58 -13.96
C LYS A 78 7.84 5.21 -14.15
N TYR A 79 8.50 4.70 -13.12
CA TYR A 79 9.14 3.40 -13.18
C TYR A 79 8.95 2.60 -11.90
N ALA A 80 9.04 1.28 -12.05
CA ALA A 80 9.18 0.35 -10.95
C ALA A 80 10.63 -0.15 -10.87
N LEU A 81 11.05 -0.47 -9.66
CA LEU A 81 12.31 -1.08 -9.30
C LEU A 81 12.02 -2.48 -8.79
N VAL A 82 12.85 -3.44 -9.19
CA VAL A 82 12.91 -4.78 -8.60
C VAL A 82 14.31 -4.90 -8.02
N LEU A 83 14.39 -5.01 -6.71
CA LEU A 83 15.62 -5.11 -5.93
C LEU A 83 15.74 -6.53 -5.38
N ASP A 84 16.96 -7.06 -5.28
CA ASP A 84 17.19 -8.27 -4.50
C ASP A 84 16.87 -7.99 -3.03
N SER A 85 16.04 -8.82 -2.42
CA SER A 85 15.56 -8.58 -1.05
C SER A 85 16.67 -8.73 0.00
N THR A 86 17.78 -9.37 -0.34
CA THR A 86 18.85 -9.68 0.61
C THR A 86 19.86 -8.56 0.79
N ASP A 87 20.07 -7.76 -0.26
CA ASP A 87 21.10 -6.72 -0.30
C ASP A 87 20.67 -5.42 -1.01
N LEU A 88 19.43 -5.34 -1.51
CA LEU A 88 18.88 -4.21 -2.26
C LEU A 88 19.60 -3.89 -3.58
N ASN A 89 20.38 -4.83 -4.12
CA ASN A 89 20.95 -4.66 -5.44
C ASN A 89 19.85 -4.57 -6.50
N LEU A 90 19.99 -3.61 -7.42
CA LEU A 90 19.03 -3.44 -8.50
C LEU A 90 19.07 -4.63 -9.47
N VAL A 91 17.96 -5.35 -9.57
CA VAL A 91 17.76 -6.47 -10.50
C VAL A 91 17.10 -5.99 -11.77
N SER A 92 16.06 -5.17 -11.66
CA SER A 92 15.34 -4.62 -12.81
C SER A 92 14.83 -3.21 -12.55
N LYS A 93 14.86 -2.38 -13.60
CA LYS A 93 14.19 -1.08 -13.65
C LYS A 93 13.28 -1.05 -14.88
N ARG A 94 12.01 -0.72 -14.68
CA ARG A 94 10.97 -0.79 -15.72
C ARG A 94 10.23 0.53 -15.80
N SER A 95 10.38 1.25 -16.93
CA SER A 95 9.65 2.49 -17.18
C SER A 95 8.30 2.21 -17.82
N PHE A 96 7.32 3.04 -17.47
CA PHE A 96 5.93 2.93 -17.91
C PHE A 96 5.45 4.25 -18.51
N PRO A 97 4.42 4.22 -19.39
CA PRO A 97 3.91 5.43 -20.04
C PRO A 97 3.40 6.48 -19.05
N LYS A 98 2.82 6.03 -17.93
CA LYS A 98 2.22 6.87 -16.89
C LYS A 98 2.79 6.51 -15.51
N ARG A 99 2.51 7.37 -14.53
CA ARG A 99 2.94 7.21 -13.14
C ARG A 99 2.25 5.99 -12.53
N PRO A 100 3.00 5.02 -11.99
CA PRO A 100 2.46 3.93 -11.19
C PRO A 100 1.66 4.46 -10.00
N SER A 101 0.57 3.77 -9.68
CA SER A 101 -0.21 3.97 -8.45
C SER A 101 -0.15 2.77 -7.52
N ALA A 102 -0.03 1.56 -8.07
CA ALA A 102 0.13 0.32 -7.28
C ALA A 102 0.90 -0.74 -8.09
N VAL A 103 1.52 -1.69 -7.39
CA VAL A 103 2.32 -2.78 -7.99
C VAL A 103 2.13 -4.08 -7.21
N ASP A 104 2.30 -5.19 -7.91
CA ASP A 104 2.37 -6.53 -7.31
C ASP A 104 3.12 -7.48 -8.28
N SER A 105 3.28 -8.75 -7.91
CA SER A 105 3.82 -9.81 -8.75
C SER A 105 2.81 -10.94 -8.93
N THR A 106 2.83 -11.58 -10.10
CA THR A 106 1.97 -12.74 -10.36
C THR A 106 2.37 -13.93 -9.48
N LYS A 107 1.43 -14.83 -9.17
CA LYS A 107 1.66 -15.98 -8.27
C LYS A 107 2.57 -17.06 -8.88
N ASP A 108 2.71 -17.04 -10.21
CA ASP A 108 3.74 -17.82 -10.91
C ASP A 108 5.14 -17.18 -10.84
N LYS A 109 5.27 -15.98 -10.25
CA LYS A 109 6.52 -15.24 -10.03
C LYS A 109 7.21 -14.80 -11.33
N GLU A 110 6.50 -14.83 -12.44
CA GLU A 110 7.07 -14.50 -13.75
C GLU A 110 6.96 -13.01 -14.09
N LYS A 111 5.90 -12.33 -13.63
CA LYS A 111 5.61 -10.95 -14.02
C LYS A 111 5.49 -10.01 -12.84
N LEU A 112 6.06 -8.82 -13.03
CA LEU A 112 5.65 -7.60 -12.36
C LEU A 112 4.36 -7.10 -13.01
N ILE A 113 3.33 -6.87 -12.20
CA ILE A 113 2.11 -6.18 -12.62
C ILE A 113 2.05 -4.80 -11.98
N LEU A 114 1.60 -3.82 -12.76
CA LEU A 114 1.62 -2.42 -12.36
C LEU A 114 0.35 -1.73 -12.81
N ALA A 115 -0.34 -1.09 -11.88
CA ALA A 115 -1.45 -0.19 -12.13
C ALA A 115 -0.95 1.27 -12.21
N ASP A 116 -1.52 2.05 -13.13
CA ASP A 116 -1.20 3.46 -13.26
C ASP A 116 -2.36 4.40 -12.86
N LYS A 117 -2.03 5.68 -12.69
CA LYS A 117 -3.01 6.72 -12.32
C LYS A 117 -4.08 7.02 -13.38
N PHE A 118 -3.95 6.49 -14.60
CA PHE A 118 -4.90 6.67 -15.70
C PHE A 118 -5.86 5.49 -15.86
N GLY A 119 -5.67 4.44 -15.05
CA GLY A 119 -6.54 3.28 -15.02
C GLY A 119 -6.00 2.07 -15.75
N ASP A 120 -4.80 2.14 -16.35
CA ASP A 120 -4.23 1.01 -17.08
C ASP A 120 -3.43 0.08 -16.16
N VAL A 121 -3.46 -1.22 -16.46
CA VAL A 121 -2.58 -2.21 -15.83
C VAL A 121 -1.67 -2.84 -16.89
N TYR A 122 -0.38 -2.87 -16.60
CA TYR A 122 0.66 -3.44 -17.43
C TYR A 122 1.28 -4.67 -16.76
N GLY A 123 1.84 -5.58 -17.55
CA GLY A 123 2.58 -6.73 -17.05
C GLY A 123 3.86 -6.95 -17.83
N VAL A 124 4.98 -7.00 -17.12
CA VAL A 124 6.31 -7.17 -17.68
C VAL A 124 7.05 -8.30 -16.94
N PRO A 125 8.04 -8.97 -17.57
CA PRO A 125 8.85 -9.95 -16.86
C PRO A 125 9.48 -9.33 -15.59
N LEU A 126 9.37 -10.04 -14.47
CA LEU A 126 9.78 -9.56 -13.14
C LEU A 126 11.28 -9.24 -13.08
N THR A 127 12.12 -10.15 -13.58
CA THR A 127 13.60 -10.03 -13.55
C THR A 127 14.19 -9.69 -14.90
N GLY A 128 13.36 -9.30 -15.87
CA GLY A 128 13.86 -8.93 -17.18
C GLY A 128 14.85 -7.76 -17.05
N THR A 129 15.89 -7.75 -17.87
CA THR A 129 16.86 -6.65 -17.95
C THR A 129 16.71 -5.84 -19.24
N ASP A 130 16.00 -6.38 -20.23
CA ASP A 130 15.70 -5.69 -21.49
C ASP A 130 15.05 -4.34 -21.19
N ALA A 131 15.53 -3.28 -21.84
CA ALA A 131 14.97 -1.97 -21.66
C ALA A 131 13.54 -1.94 -22.22
N VAL A 132 12.56 -1.69 -21.37
CA VAL A 132 11.29 -1.12 -21.82
C VAL A 132 11.55 0.36 -22.05
N LEU A 133 11.94 0.70 -23.28
CA LEU A 133 12.30 2.06 -23.68
C LEU A 133 11.03 2.89 -23.85
N THR A 134 10.65 3.69 -22.85
CA THR A 134 9.50 4.60 -22.98
C THR A 134 9.81 5.91 -23.69
N GLU A 135 11.00 6.09 -24.29
CA GLU A 135 11.32 7.28 -25.08
C GLU A 135 12.15 6.92 -26.32
N GLY A 136 11.56 7.07 -27.52
CA GLY A 136 12.32 7.36 -28.74
C GLY A 136 12.27 6.38 -29.93
N THR A 137 11.56 5.26 -29.88
CA THR A 137 11.34 4.43 -31.09
C THR A 137 9.90 3.90 -31.13
N GLU A 138 9.29 3.91 -32.32
CA GLU A 138 7.87 3.57 -32.54
C GLU A 138 7.52 2.10 -32.22
N ASP A 139 8.50 1.26 -31.83
CA ASP A 139 8.40 -0.20 -31.73
C ASP A 139 8.35 -0.80 -30.30
N SER A 140 8.11 -0.02 -29.24
CA SER A 140 8.01 -0.57 -27.87
C SER A 140 6.80 -0.10 -27.07
N LYS A 141 5.63 -0.05 -27.71
CA LYS A 141 4.36 0.15 -26.99
C LYS A 141 4.03 -1.12 -26.19
N ILE A 142 4.20 -1.07 -24.87
CA ILE A 142 3.53 -2.04 -23.99
C ILE A 142 2.04 -1.69 -24.00
N GLU A 143 1.21 -2.66 -24.39
CA GLU A 143 -0.24 -2.53 -24.28
C GLU A 143 -0.71 -2.89 -22.87
N PRO A 144 -1.70 -2.16 -22.31
CA PRO A 144 -2.35 -2.55 -21.08
C PRO A 144 -2.96 -3.96 -21.21
N MET A 145 -2.77 -4.81 -20.20
CA MET A 145 -3.44 -6.11 -20.15
C MET A 145 -4.92 -5.99 -19.75
N LEU A 146 -5.26 -4.97 -18.94
CA LEU A 146 -6.61 -4.60 -18.53
C LEU A 146 -6.59 -3.12 -18.14
N GLY A 147 -7.76 -2.49 -18.05
CA GLY A 147 -7.85 -1.10 -17.61
C GLY A 147 -9.23 -0.71 -17.07
N HIS A 148 -9.26 0.33 -16.24
CA HIS A 148 -10.41 1.07 -15.77
C HIS A 148 -10.44 2.42 -16.48
N VAL A 149 -11.61 3.08 -16.49
CA VAL A 149 -11.69 4.50 -16.91
C VAL A 149 -11.34 5.43 -15.74
N SER A 150 -11.42 4.93 -14.51
CA SER A 150 -11.03 5.64 -13.30
C SER A 150 -9.55 5.46 -12.96
N MET A 151 -9.07 6.28 -12.03
CA MET A 151 -7.75 6.12 -11.44
C MET A 151 -7.71 4.83 -10.61
N LEU A 152 -6.81 3.91 -10.98
CA LEU A 152 -6.51 2.75 -10.15
C LEU A 152 -5.73 3.16 -8.91
N VAL A 153 -6.11 2.58 -7.78
CA VAL A 153 -5.52 2.89 -6.47
C VAL A 153 -4.78 1.70 -5.89
N ASP A 154 -5.28 0.47 -6.11
CA ASP A 154 -4.65 -0.74 -5.58
C ASP A 154 -4.79 -1.93 -6.55
N ILE A 155 -3.86 -2.88 -6.46
CA ILE A 155 -3.80 -4.11 -7.26
C ILE A 155 -3.29 -5.29 -6.43
N LYS A 156 -3.97 -6.43 -6.53
CA LYS A 156 -3.52 -7.69 -5.91
C LYS A 156 -3.63 -8.85 -6.91
N ALA A 157 -2.54 -9.57 -7.10
CA ALA A 157 -2.56 -10.89 -7.71
C ALA A 157 -3.02 -11.90 -6.65
N VAL A 158 -3.97 -12.76 -7.02
CA VAL A 158 -4.49 -13.80 -6.14
C VAL A 158 -4.60 -15.13 -6.88
N GLN A 159 -4.60 -16.23 -6.14
CA GLN A 159 -4.75 -17.56 -6.70
C GLN A 159 -5.79 -18.35 -5.88
N ARG A 160 -6.63 -19.11 -6.58
CA ARG A 160 -7.54 -20.08 -5.94
C ARG A 160 -6.84 -21.43 -5.76
N ASP A 161 -7.40 -22.26 -4.88
CA ASP A 161 -6.92 -23.62 -4.59
C ASP A 161 -6.75 -24.51 -5.83
N ASN A 162 -7.46 -24.22 -6.93
CA ASN A 162 -7.32 -24.94 -8.20
C ASN A 162 -6.22 -24.39 -9.12
N GLY A 163 -5.34 -23.52 -8.62
CA GLY A 163 -4.24 -22.90 -9.35
C GLY A 163 -4.62 -21.73 -10.27
N LYS A 164 -5.92 -21.43 -10.43
CA LYS A 164 -6.35 -20.30 -11.27
C LYS A 164 -6.00 -18.97 -10.61
N GLN A 165 -5.33 -18.12 -11.37
CA GLN A 165 -4.92 -16.79 -10.95
C GLN A 165 -5.93 -15.72 -11.38
N TYR A 166 -6.01 -14.65 -10.58
CA TYR A 166 -6.83 -13.48 -10.83
C TYR A 166 -6.04 -12.23 -10.45
N ILE A 167 -6.40 -11.12 -11.09
CA ILE A 167 -5.94 -9.79 -10.70
C ILE A 167 -7.16 -9.05 -10.17
N ILE A 168 -7.06 -8.59 -8.92
CA ILE A 168 -8.07 -7.75 -8.28
C ILE A 168 -7.56 -6.32 -8.31
N THR A 169 -8.36 -5.40 -8.83
CA THR A 169 -8.04 -3.98 -8.91
C THR A 169 -9.09 -3.14 -8.20
N ALA A 170 -8.64 -2.12 -7.46
CA ALA A 170 -9.49 -1.14 -6.80
C ALA A 170 -9.30 0.25 -7.42
N ASP A 171 -10.36 1.05 -7.50
CA ASP A 171 -10.31 2.37 -8.13
C ASP A 171 -10.96 3.50 -7.31
N ARG A 172 -10.75 4.71 -7.81
CA ARG A 172 -11.29 5.95 -7.25
C ARG A 172 -12.82 6.06 -7.35
N ASP A 173 -13.44 5.34 -8.29
CA ASP A 173 -14.88 5.32 -8.53
C ASP A 173 -15.55 4.13 -7.86
N GLU A 174 -15.17 3.84 -6.61
CA GLU A 174 -15.82 2.86 -5.73
C GLU A 174 -15.69 1.39 -6.18
N HIS A 175 -15.02 1.10 -7.30
CA HIS A 175 -15.04 -0.26 -7.84
C HIS A 175 -13.93 -1.14 -7.28
N ILE A 176 -14.29 -2.40 -7.04
CA ILE A 176 -13.34 -3.51 -6.91
C ILE A 176 -13.65 -4.52 -8.02
N ARG A 177 -12.70 -4.75 -8.93
CA ARG A 177 -12.86 -5.64 -10.08
C ARG A 177 -12.00 -6.88 -9.94
N VAL A 178 -12.59 -8.05 -10.12
CA VAL A 178 -11.88 -9.33 -10.20
C VAL A 178 -11.76 -9.72 -11.68
N THR A 179 -10.53 -9.84 -12.17
CA THR A 179 -10.22 -10.17 -13.57
C THR A 179 -9.47 -11.49 -13.64
N ARG A 180 -9.78 -12.36 -14.61
CA ARG A 180 -9.02 -13.61 -14.79
C ARG A 180 -7.60 -13.31 -15.25
N TYR A 181 -6.64 -14.12 -14.80
CA TYR A 181 -5.27 -14.09 -15.31
C TYR A 181 -4.85 -15.48 -15.80
N PRO A 182 -4.24 -15.62 -16.99
CA PRO A 182 -3.79 -14.55 -17.90
C PRO A 182 -4.85 -14.04 -18.90
N GLN A 183 -6.09 -14.55 -18.86
CA GLN A 183 -7.17 -14.11 -19.77
C GLN A 183 -7.81 -12.78 -19.30
N THR A 184 -7.02 -11.71 -19.30
CA THR A 184 -7.37 -10.41 -18.71
C THR A 184 -8.49 -9.65 -19.43
N TYR A 185 -8.87 -10.11 -20.62
CA TYR A 185 -10.08 -9.67 -21.32
C TYR A 185 -11.38 -10.20 -20.68
N VAL A 186 -11.30 -11.14 -19.74
CA VAL A 186 -12.44 -11.70 -19.01
C VAL A 186 -12.52 -11.07 -17.62
N ILE A 187 -13.44 -10.13 -17.46
CA ILE A 187 -13.88 -9.67 -16.14
C ILE A 187 -14.68 -10.81 -15.51
N GLU A 188 -14.19 -11.33 -14.39
CA GLU A 188 -14.84 -12.41 -13.67
C GLU A 188 -16.04 -11.88 -12.88
N ARG A 189 -15.86 -10.77 -12.15
CA ARG A 189 -16.93 -10.09 -11.38
C ARG A 189 -16.48 -8.73 -10.84
N TRP A 190 -17.42 -8.04 -10.22
CA TRP A 190 -17.21 -6.84 -9.42
C TRP A 190 -17.70 -7.09 -8.00
N LEU A 191 -17.06 -6.48 -7.00
CA LEU A 191 -17.53 -6.49 -5.60
C LEU A 191 -18.26 -5.17 -5.34
N PHE A 192 -19.59 -5.23 -5.21
CA PHE A 192 -20.44 -4.04 -5.08
C PHE A 192 -20.79 -3.77 -3.61
N GLY A 193 -20.54 -2.55 -3.14
CA GLY A 193 -20.96 -2.12 -1.79
C GLY A 193 -20.31 -0.84 -1.29
N HIS A 194 -19.10 -0.52 -1.76
CA HIS A 194 -18.47 0.78 -1.49
C HIS A 194 -19.28 1.93 -2.06
N THR A 195 -19.30 3.05 -1.34
CA THR A 195 -19.99 4.29 -1.74
C THR A 195 -19.03 5.46 -1.93
N GLU A 196 -17.77 5.28 -1.55
CA GLU A 196 -16.65 6.19 -1.76
C GLU A 196 -15.44 5.42 -2.32
N PHE A 197 -14.39 6.13 -2.74
CA PHE A 197 -13.19 5.53 -3.32
C PHE A 197 -12.62 4.39 -2.45
N VAL A 198 -12.10 3.35 -3.08
CA VAL A 198 -11.40 2.26 -2.40
C VAL A 198 -9.90 2.55 -2.46
N SER A 199 -9.25 2.67 -1.30
CA SER A 199 -7.81 2.97 -1.23
C SER A 199 -6.95 1.73 -1.02
N VAL A 200 -7.50 0.68 -0.42
CA VAL A 200 -6.75 -0.51 -0.04
C VAL A 200 -7.63 -1.75 -0.09
N ILE A 201 -7.08 -2.82 -0.65
CA ILE A 201 -7.62 -4.18 -0.65
C ILE A 201 -6.56 -5.14 -0.10
N GLU A 202 -6.92 -6.01 0.84
CA GLU A 202 -5.99 -7.02 1.37
C GLU A 202 -6.63 -8.40 1.46
N THR A 203 -5.91 -9.41 0.99
CA THR A 203 -6.32 -10.81 1.14
C THR A 203 -6.10 -11.29 2.57
N LEU A 204 -6.91 -12.24 3.05
CA LEU A 204 -6.71 -12.83 4.36
C LEU A 204 -5.76 -14.04 4.28
N PRO A 205 -4.59 -14.03 4.96
CA PRO A 205 -3.63 -15.13 4.88
C PRO A 205 -4.17 -16.48 5.36
N TRP A 206 -5.14 -16.48 6.28
CA TRP A 206 -5.80 -17.68 6.79
C TRP A 206 -7.01 -18.12 5.97
N ASN A 207 -7.48 -17.30 5.02
CA ASN A 207 -8.57 -17.67 4.12
C ASN A 207 -8.39 -17.02 2.73
N PRO A 208 -7.82 -17.75 1.74
CA PRO A 208 -7.48 -17.19 0.43
C PRO A 208 -8.70 -16.85 -0.44
N HIS A 209 -9.92 -17.20 -0.03
CA HIS A 209 -11.17 -16.88 -0.73
C HIS A 209 -11.77 -15.55 -0.26
N GLN A 210 -11.21 -14.98 0.81
CA GLN A 210 -11.70 -13.75 1.43
C GLN A 210 -10.71 -12.61 1.29
N LEU A 211 -11.25 -11.40 1.22
CA LEU A 211 -10.47 -10.17 1.28
C LEU A 211 -11.22 -9.12 2.08
N VAL A 212 -10.47 -8.15 2.59
CA VAL A 212 -11.00 -6.93 3.19
C VAL A 212 -10.66 -5.74 2.33
N SER A 213 -11.51 -4.72 2.37
CA SER A 213 -11.28 -3.47 1.64
C SER A 213 -11.77 -2.28 2.44
N ALA A 214 -11.13 -1.13 2.20
CA ALA A 214 -11.50 0.12 2.84
C ALA A 214 -11.05 1.32 1.98
N GLY A 215 -11.51 2.51 2.35
CA GLY A 215 -11.09 3.73 1.70
C GLY A 215 -11.78 4.96 2.27
N GLY A 216 -12.54 5.65 1.42
CA GLY A 216 -13.28 6.86 1.80
C GLY A 216 -14.59 6.60 2.56
N ASP A 217 -15.03 5.35 2.66
CA ASP A 217 -16.22 4.97 3.42
C ASP A 217 -15.96 5.01 4.95
N ASP A 218 -17.03 5.09 5.72
CA ASP A 218 -16.98 5.01 7.19
C ASP A 218 -16.89 3.56 7.71
N PHE A 219 -16.59 2.60 6.85
CA PHE A 219 -16.53 1.18 7.17
C PHE A 219 -15.35 0.45 6.52
N VAL A 220 -15.00 -0.69 7.11
CA VAL A 220 -14.21 -1.74 6.46
C VAL A 220 -15.18 -2.79 5.94
N ALA A 221 -15.04 -3.19 4.67
CA ALA A 221 -15.83 -4.26 4.07
C ALA A 221 -15.06 -5.57 4.03
N HIS A 222 -15.77 -6.67 4.23
CA HIS A 222 -15.22 -8.03 4.20
C HIS A 222 -16.04 -8.86 3.19
N TRP A 223 -15.33 -9.54 2.30
CA TRP A 223 -15.90 -10.15 1.10
C TRP A 223 -15.47 -11.60 0.94
N ASP A 224 -16.33 -12.41 0.32
CA ASP A 224 -15.89 -13.55 -0.46
C ASP A 224 -15.69 -13.08 -1.91
N TRP A 225 -14.43 -12.88 -2.30
CA TRP A 225 -14.12 -12.38 -3.65
C TRP A 225 -14.36 -13.44 -4.73
N THR A 226 -14.48 -14.72 -4.35
CA THR A 226 -14.72 -15.82 -5.28
C THR A 226 -16.18 -15.97 -5.66
N THR A 227 -17.10 -15.53 -4.81
CA THR A 227 -18.54 -15.47 -5.10
C THR A 227 -18.99 -14.06 -5.48
N GLY A 228 -18.29 -13.03 -5.00
CA GLY A 228 -18.69 -11.64 -5.11
C GLY A 228 -19.56 -11.15 -3.94
N GLU A 229 -19.73 -11.97 -2.90
CA GLU A 229 -20.60 -11.68 -1.77
C GLU A 229 -19.93 -10.71 -0.78
N LEU A 230 -20.66 -9.66 -0.41
CA LEU A 230 -20.34 -8.81 0.74
C LEU A 230 -20.79 -9.53 2.01
N LEU A 231 -19.83 -10.06 2.77
CA LEU A 231 -20.10 -10.83 3.98
C LEU A 231 -20.52 -9.91 5.14
N GLU A 232 -19.83 -8.78 5.30
CA GLU A 232 -20.15 -7.77 6.30
C GLU A 232 -19.49 -6.41 5.98
N THR A 233 -20.04 -5.36 6.61
CA THR A 233 -19.41 -4.04 6.71
C THR A 233 -19.30 -3.66 8.19
N PHE A 234 -18.10 -3.32 8.64
CA PHE A 234 -17.85 -2.87 10.00
C PHE A 234 -17.69 -1.35 10.04
N CYS A 235 -18.62 -0.64 10.71
CA CYS A 235 -18.56 0.82 10.85
C CYS A 235 -17.45 1.26 11.81
N ILE A 236 -16.45 1.99 11.30
CA ILE A 236 -15.28 2.45 12.07
C ILE A 236 -15.43 3.86 12.62
N ARG A 237 -16.38 4.67 12.11
CA ARG A 237 -16.56 6.07 12.53
C ARG A 237 -16.60 6.26 14.05
N PRO A 238 -17.41 5.51 14.83
CA PRO A 238 -17.47 5.70 16.29
C PRO A 238 -16.12 5.48 17.00
N LEU A 239 -15.22 4.70 16.40
CA LEU A 239 -13.92 4.36 16.95
C LEU A 239 -12.87 5.45 16.67
N VAL A 240 -13.01 6.17 15.54
CA VAL A 240 -12.02 7.16 15.09
C VAL A 240 -12.44 8.61 15.32
N GLU A 241 -13.73 8.89 15.57
CA GLU A 241 -14.28 10.25 15.62
C GLU A 241 -13.50 11.20 16.56
N GLN A 242 -13.07 10.70 17.73
CA GLN A 242 -12.31 11.49 18.71
C GLN A 242 -10.89 11.86 18.27
N TYR A 243 -10.35 11.18 17.26
CA TYR A 243 -9.01 11.40 16.72
C TYR A 243 -9.01 12.26 15.45
N LEU A 244 -10.19 12.53 14.88
CA LEU A 244 -10.32 13.40 13.72
C LEU A 244 -10.05 14.85 14.13
N ASN A 245 -9.31 15.57 13.30
CA ASN A 245 -8.90 16.96 13.52
C ASN A 245 -9.19 17.82 12.26
N GLU A 246 -8.77 19.10 12.26
CA GLU A 246 -9.03 20.05 11.17
C GLU A 246 -8.53 19.57 9.79
N SER A 247 -7.53 18.68 9.73
CA SER A 247 -7.07 18.09 8.47
C SER A 247 -8.08 17.15 7.79
N HIS A 248 -9.10 16.71 8.54
CA HIS A 248 -10.20 15.87 8.09
C HIS A 248 -11.45 16.70 7.77
N ASP A 249 -11.38 18.03 7.93
CA ASP A 249 -12.49 18.88 7.59
C ASP A 249 -12.73 18.84 6.07
N PRO A 250 -13.98 18.69 5.63
CA PRO A 250 -14.32 18.65 4.22
C PRO A 250 -14.02 20.00 3.55
N VAL A 251 -13.21 19.98 2.48
CA VAL A 251 -12.72 21.19 1.79
C VAL A 251 -13.82 22.16 1.34
N LYS A 252 -15.00 21.65 0.98
CA LYS A 252 -16.10 22.44 0.37
C LYS A 252 -17.39 22.52 1.20
N ARG A 253 -17.48 21.82 2.34
CA ARG A 253 -18.77 21.68 3.06
C ARG A 253 -18.60 21.89 4.56
N SER A 254 -18.56 23.14 5.00
CA SER A 254 -18.31 23.51 6.41
C SER A 254 -19.20 22.80 7.43
N ASP A 255 -20.40 22.36 7.04
CA ASP A 255 -21.38 21.73 7.93
C ASP A 255 -21.43 20.19 7.81
N SER A 256 -20.54 19.59 7.02
CA SER A 256 -20.45 18.13 6.85
C SER A 256 -19.56 17.48 7.91
N LYS A 257 -19.80 16.19 8.18
CA LYS A 257 -18.95 15.39 9.07
C LYS A 257 -17.51 15.36 8.54
N ARG A 258 -16.55 15.25 9.46
CA ARG A 258 -15.14 15.00 9.12
C ARG A 258 -15.00 13.72 8.29
N GLU A 259 -14.14 13.80 7.29
CA GLU A 259 -13.92 12.76 6.29
C GLU A 259 -12.89 11.74 6.81
N ILE A 260 -13.25 10.46 6.79
CA ILE A 260 -12.34 9.37 7.14
C ILE A 260 -11.67 8.86 5.86
N THR A 261 -10.39 8.50 5.94
CA THR A 261 -9.69 7.82 4.85
C THR A 261 -8.85 6.71 5.46
N VAL A 262 -9.19 5.46 5.18
CA VAL A 262 -8.36 4.32 5.59
C VAL A 262 -7.14 4.26 4.67
N SER A 263 -5.94 4.26 5.23
CA SER A 263 -4.68 4.17 4.45
C SER A 263 -4.10 2.78 4.43
N GLN A 264 -4.35 1.97 5.45
CA GLN A 264 -3.75 0.64 5.54
C GLN A 264 -4.66 -0.35 6.24
N LEU A 265 -4.69 -1.56 5.69
CA LEU A 265 -5.24 -2.77 6.29
C LEU A 265 -4.10 -3.75 6.49
N LEU A 266 -4.00 -4.35 7.67
CA LEU A 266 -2.94 -5.31 7.98
C LEU A 266 -3.54 -6.56 8.63
N PRO A 267 -3.92 -7.57 7.81
CA PRO A 267 -4.35 -8.87 8.31
C PRO A 267 -3.18 -9.63 8.95
N ILE A 268 -3.31 -10.02 10.22
CA ILE A 268 -2.26 -10.74 10.95
C ILE A 268 -2.87 -11.59 12.07
N ASN A 269 -2.45 -12.86 12.21
CA ASN A 269 -2.92 -13.76 13.29
C ASN A 269 -4.45 -13.83 13.48
N ASN A 270 -5.23 -13.90 12.40
CA ASN A 270 -6.70 -13.86 12.45
C ASN A 270 -7.27 -12.55 13.04
N GLN A 271 -6.47 -11.50 13.06
CA GLN A 271 -6.83 -10.13 13.44
C GLN A 271 -6.63 -9.21 12.24
N LEU A 272 -7.24 -8.03 12.32
CA LEU A 272 -7.05 -6.97 11.34
C LEU A 272 -6.66 -5.70 12.09
N ILE A 273 -5.52 -5.12 11.70
CA ILE A 273 -5.12 -3.79 12.14
C ILE A 273 -5.52 -2.80 11.05
N VAL A 274 -6.18 -1.70 11.44
CA VAL A 274 -6.67 -0.66 10.51
C VAL A 274 -6.06 0.67 10.91
N LEU A 275 -5.50 1.36 9.92
CA LEU A 275 -4.95 2.71 10.05
C LEU A 275 -5.74 3.69 9.20
N CYS A 276 -6.15 4.81 9.78
CA CYS A 276 -6.72 5.94 9.06
C CYS A 276 -5.65 7.03 8.87
N GLU A 277 -5.60 7.66 7.69
CA GLU A 277 -4.69 8.77 7.40
C GLU A 277 -4.79 9.85 8.48
N ASN A 278 -3.64 10.38 8.90
CA ASN A 278 -3.52 11.48 9.86
C ASN A 278 -4.25 11.24 11.19
N THR A 279 -4.28 9.98 11.64
CA THR A 279 -4.74 9.61 12.99
C THR A 279 -3.59 9.03 13.80
N PRO A 280 -3.50 9.33 15.11
CA PRO A 280 -2.47 8.78 15.99
C PRO A 280 -2.87 7.40 16.54
N CYS A 281 -3.72 6.64 15.85
CA CYS A 281 -4.30 5.42 16.39
C CYS A 281 -4.35 4.25 15.40
N LEU A 282 -4.22 3.03 15.94
CA LEU A 282 -4.49 1.78 15.24
C LEU A 282 -5.74 1.14 15.84
N LEU A 283 -6.68 0.77 14.98
CA LEU A 283 -7.84 -0.02 15.38
C LEU A 283 -7.49 -1.51 15.26
N GLN A 284 -7.69 -2.27 16.33
CA GLN A 284 -7.48 -3.71 16.34
C GLN A 284 -8.82 -4.43 16.28
N PHE A 285 -8.96 -5.35 15.34
CA PHE A 285 -10.13 -6.20 15.18
C PHE A 285 -9.76 -7.69 15.24
N GLN A 286 -10.73 -8.52 15.59
CA GLN A 286 -10.61 -9.98 15.60
C GLN A 286 -11.70 -10.59 14.72
N PHE A 287 -11.30 -11.58 13.92
CA PHE A 287 -12.26 -12.47 13.26
C PHE A 287 -12.67 -13.58 14.23
N ASP A 288 -13.98 -13.77 14.41
CA ASP A 288 -14.52 -14.88 15.19
C ASP A 288 -14.47 -16.21 14.43
N SER A 289 -14.98 -17.29 15.03
CA SER A 289 -15.03 -18.62 14.36
C SER A 289 -15.97 -18.68 13.15
N ASN A 290 -16.81 -17.66 12.95
CA ASN A 290 -17.68 -17.50 11.79
C ASN A 290 -17.11 -16.50 10.78
N ASN A 291 -15.84 -16.10 10.92
CA ASN A 291 -15.16 -15.07 10.15
C ASN A 291 -15.86 -13.69 10.21
N LYS A 292 -16.51 -13.35 11.33
CA LYS A 292 -17.07 -12.02 11.54
C LYS A 292 -16.10 -11.12 12.30
N LEU A 293 -16.04 -9.87 11.88
CA LEU A 293 -15.15 -8.86 12.44
C LEU A 293 -15.75 -8.22 13.69
N SER A 294 -14.94 -8.12 14.75
CA SER A 294 -15.30 -7.41 15.98
C SER A 294 -14.14 -6.54 16.46
N HIS A 295 -14.45 -5.34 16.94
CA HIS A 295 -13.44 -4.44 17.51
C HIS A 295 -12.95 -4.99 18.86
N LEU A 296 -11.62 -5.05 19.03
CA LEU A 296 -10.98 -5.47 20.27
C LEU A 296 -10.49 -4.26 21.06
N SER A 297 -9.67 -3.42 20.44
CA SER A 297 -9.01 -2.30 21.11
C SER A 297 -8.63 -1.19 20.13
N THR A 298 -8.33 -0.02 20.68
CA THR A 298 -7.75 1.10 19.94
C THR A 298 -6.44 1.50 20.59
N PHE A 299 -5.35 1.37 19.86
CA PHE A 299 -4.00 1.70 20.31
C PHE A 299 -3.63 3.10 19.87
N ASN A 300 -3.13 3.92 20.80
CA ASN A 300 -2.85 5.34 20.55
C ASN A 300 -1.39 5.71 20.79
N LEU A 301 -0.88 6.62 19.97
CA LEU A 301 0.41 7.26 20.08
C LEU A 301 0.24 8.77 20.25
N ASP A 302 1.35 9.46 20.49
CA ASP A 302 1.36 10.92 20.67
C ASP A 302 1.41 11.68 19.32
N HIS A 303 1.81 10.96 18.26
CA HIS A 303 1.95 11.48 16.90
C HIS A 303 1.10 10.66 15.91
N PRO A 304 0.62 11.28 14.81
CA PRO A 304 -0.02 10.56 13.72
C PRO A 304 0.84 9.40 13.21
N ILE A 305 0.19 8.26 12.94
CA ILE A 305 0.86 7.08 12.40
C ILE A 305 0.87 7.19 10.87
N ILE A 306 2.03 6.95 10.28
CA ILE A 306 2.22 7.04 8.83
C ILE A 306 2.10 5.67 8.18
N SER A 307 2.85 4.68 8.67
CA SER A 307 2.85 3.32 8.14
C SER A 307 3.04 2.32 9.27
N VAL A 308 2.50 1.12 9.08
CA VAL A 308 2.63 0.01 10.02
C VAL A 308 2.94 -1.28 9.28
N THR A 309 3.78 -2.16 9.82
CA THR A 309 3.90 -3.53 9.33
C THR A 309 4.06 -4.48 10.51
N ALA A 310 3.86 -5.79 10.32
CA ALA A 310 3.88 -6.75 11.41
C ALA A 310 4.57 -8.05 11.04
N TYR A 311 5.30 -8.60 12.01
CA TYR A 311 5.75 -9.98 11.98
C TYR A 311 5.38 -10.68 13.28
N LYS A 312 4.71 -11.84 13.18
CA LYS A 312 4.11 -12.54 14.31
C LYS A 312 3.26 -11.58 15.13
N ASN A 313 3.69 -11.25 16.34
CA ASN A 313 2.96 -10.39 17.26
C ASN A 313 3.65 -9.03 17.42
N THR A 314 4.66 -8.70 16.62
CA THR A 314 5.38 -7.43 16.72
C THR A 314 4.95 -6.50 15.60
N LEU A 315 4.42 -5.34 15.96
CA LEU A 315 4.17 -4.21 15.06
C LEU A 315 5.42 -3.33 15.00
N TYR A 316 5.73 -2.86 13.80
CA TYR A 316 6.69 -1.81 13.51
C TYR A 316 5.92 -0.60 12.99
N ILE A 317 6.10 0.56 13.61
CA ILE A 317 5.23 1.72 13.40
C ILE A 317 6.10 2.95 13.13
N SER A 318 5.87 3.62 11.99
CA SER A 318 6.41 4.95 11.72
C SER A 318 5.39 6.03 12.05
N VAL A 319 5.87 7.19 12.49
CA VAL A 319 5.04 8.33 12.92
C VAL A 319 5.50 9.63 12.27
N GLU A 320 4.62 10.62 12.24
CA GLU A 320 4.90 11.98 11.77
C GLU A 320 5.73 12.77 12.80
N ASP A 321 6.98 12.35 13.01
CA ASP A 321 7.97 13.06 13.82
C ASP A 321 9.37 12.92 13.21
N PRO A 322 9.91 14.00 12.60
CA PRO A 322 11.28 14.10 12.10
C PRO A 322 12.36 13.88 13.17
N GLY A 323 12.57 12.65 13.60
CA GLY A 323 13.53 12.27 14.65
C GLY A 323 13.03 11.16 15.57
N ALA A 324 11.74 10.79 15.48
CA ALA A 324 11.25 9.63 16.21
C ALA A 324 11.94 8.35 15.69
N PRO A 325 12.34 7.46 16.60
CA PRO A 325 12.74 6.13 16.20
C PRO A 325 11.53 5.38 15.65
N LEU A 326 11.80 4.35 14.86
CA LEU A 326 10.78 3.38 14.51
C LEU A 326 10.31 2.68 15.79
N LEU A 327 9.03 2.84 16.09
CA LEU A 327 8.41 2.33 17.30
C LEU A 327 8.05 0.87 17.12
N THR A 328 8.05 0.11 18.21
CA THR A 328 7.51 -1.24 18.24
C THR A 328 6.37 -1.38 19.23
N ALA A 329 5.41 -2.25 18.91
CA ALA A 329 4.33 -2.62 19.80
C ALA A 329 4.05 -4.12 19.68
N THR A 330 3.43 -4.70 20.69
CA THR A 330 3.06 -6.11 20.73
C THR A 330 1.55 -6.27 20.53
N ILE A 331 1.15 -7.10 19.56
CA ILE A 331 -0.21 -7.54 19.32
C ILE A 331 -0.53 -8.67 20.31
N ASN A 332 -1.40 -8.37 21.27
CA ASN A 332 -1.95 -9.35 22.20
C ASN A 332 -3.34 -9.80 21.73
N SER A 333 -3.91 -10.80 22.41
CA SER A 333 -5.25 -11.31 22.08
C SER A 333 -6.37 -10.29 22.29
N ASP A 334 -6.17 -9.30 23.17
CA ASP A 334 -7.18 -8.36 23.64
C ASP A 334 -6.78 -6.88 23.44
N ASN A 335 -5.50 -6.59 23.25
CA ASN A 335 -5.02 -5.23 23.00
C ASN A 335 -3.70 -5.20 22.20
N ILE A 336 -3.26 -3.99 21.87
CA ILE A 336 -1.87 -3.73 21.47
C ILE A 336 -1.19 -2.96 22.61
N SER A 337 0.03 -3.36 22.97
CA SER A 337 0.82 -2.72 24.03
C SER A 337 2.13 -2.16 23.48
N LYS A 338 2.53 -0.94 23.88
CA LYS A 338 3.85 -0.37 23.53
C LYS A 338 4.97 -1.31 23.97
N SER A 339 6.01 -1.43 23.14
CA SER A 339 7.23 -2.16 23.47
C SER A 339 8.38 -1.18 23.67
N ASP A 340 9.31 -1.52 24.58
CA ASP A 340 10.50 -0.71 24.88
C ASP A 340 11.53 -0.78 23.74
N LYS A 341 11.43 -1.76 22.85
CA LYS A 341 12.34 -1.87 21.70
C LYS A 341 12.05 -0.75 20.71
N GLN A 342 13.08 0.01 20.38
CA GLN A 342 13.04 1.03 19.35
C GLN A 342 14.17 0.76 18.37
N LEU A 343 13.91 1.02 17.10
CA LEU A 343 14.91 0.98 16.04
C LEU A 343 15.19 2.42 15.66
N THR A 344 16.45 2.87 15.78
CA THR A 344 16.84 4.22 15.38
C THR A 344 17.42 4.16 13.97
N PRO A 345 16.61 4.39 12.93
CA PRO A 345 17.10 4.41 11.56
C PRO A 345 18.07 5.57 11.35
N ASP A 346 19.16 5.32 10.63
CA ASP A 346 20.07 6.37 10.15
C ASP A 346 19.42 7.06 8.94
N LEU A 347 18.60 8.06 9.21
CA LEU A 347 17.80 8.75 8.19
C LEU A 347 18.60 9.90 7.55
N PRO A 348 18.56 10.06 6.22
CA PRO A 348 19.18 11.19 5.56
C PRO A 348 18.49 12.50 5.99
N ASP A 349 19.26 13.60 5.93
CA ASP A 349 18.70 14.93 6.09
C ASP A 349 17.74 15.26 4.95
N SER A 350 16.52 15.68 5.31
CA SER A 350 15.49 16.05 4.35
C SER A 350 15.78 17.42 3.76
N THR A 351 15.77 17.51 2.43
CA THR A 351 15.82 18.79 1.69
C THR A 351 14.51 19.13 1.02
N ASN A 352 13.62 18.14 0.83
CA ASN A 352 12.29 18.33 0.28
C ASN A 352 11.37 17.22 0.84
N PRO A 353 10.57 17.50 1.89
CA PRO A 353 9.80 16.47 2.57
C PRO A 353 8.73 15.88 1.65
N VAL A 354 8.56 14.55 1.75
CA VAL A 354 7.53 13.79 1.03
C VAL A 354 6.14 14.15 1.57
N PRO A 355 5.11 14.28 0.72
CA PRO A 355 3.73 14.38 1.21
C PRO A 355 3.30 13.06 1.87
N LEU A 356 2.96 13.12 3.15
CA LEU A 356 2.67 11.93 3.97
C LEU A 356 1.20 11.46 3.89
N TYR A 357 0.28 12.31 3.39
CA TYR A 357 -1.16 12.04 3.35
C TYR A 357 -1.74 12.37 1.98
N ASN A 358 -1.89 11.36 1.13
CA ASN A 358 -2.16 11.50 -0.31
C ASN A 358 -3.43 10.81 -0.77
N LEU A 359 -4.17 10.13 0.11
CA LEU A 359 -5.38 9.40 -0.26
C LEU A 359 -6.63 10.27 -0.13
N LYS A 360 -6.67 11.21 0.82
CA LYS A 360 -7.82 12.13 0.99
C LYS A 360 -8.23 12.94 -0.26
N GLN A 361 -7.29 13.14 -1.20
CA GLN A 361 -7.54 13.81 -2.49
C GLN A 361 -8.30 12.93 -3.49
N LEU A 362 -8.36 11.61 -3.27
CA LEU A 362 -9.14 10.68 -4.09
C LEU A 362 -10.63 10.95 -3.94
N ARG A 363 -11.09 11.49 -2.81
CA ARG A 363 -12.49 11.81 -2.58
C ARG A 363 -13.05 12.70 -3.68
N LYS A 364 -14.18 12.29 -4.25
CA LYS A 364 -14.89 13.09 -5.26
C LYS A 364 -15.41 14.35 -4.59
N ARG A 365 -14.82 15.49 -4.96
CA ARG A 365 -15.37 16.79 -4.61
C ARG A 365 -16.46 17.07 -5.64
N GLY A 366 -17.73 16.97 -5.25
CA GLY A 366 -18.84 17.33 -6.14
C GLY A 366 -18.58 18.67 -6.84
N GLU A 367 -18.97 18.75 -8.11
CA GLU A 367 -18.96 19.99 -8.89
C GLU A 367 -20.15 20.89 -8.52
N PHE A 368 -20.44 21.10 -7.24
CA PHE A 368 -21.52 22.01 -6.84
C PHE A 368 -21.15 22.74 -5.56
#